data_AF-A0A350DIM7-F1
#
_entry.id   AF-A0A350DIM7-F1
#
_cell.length_a   1.000
_cell.length_b   1.000
_cell.length_c   1.000
_cell.angle_alpha   90.00
_cell.angle_beta   90.00
_cell.angle_gamma   90.00
#
_symmetry.space_group_name_H-M   'P 1'
#
loop_
_entity.id
_entity.type
_entity.pdbx_description
1 polymer ?
#
loop_
_entity_poly.entity_id
_entity_poly.type
_entity_poly.pdbx_seq_one_letter_code
_entity_poly.pdbx_strand_id
1 'polypeptide(L)' 'IADVAPATHIDPTYAAALADAVEAGVEVLAYGVTVEWQQGVPVAARLARALPVRG' A
#
# COMPACT_ATOMS: atom_id res chain seq x y z
N ILE A 1 6.33 -5.16 7.36
CA ILE A 1 6.26 -4.79 5.93
C ILE A 1 7.18 -3.61 5.70
N ALA A 2 8.13 -3.75 4.77
CA ALA A 2 9.15 -2.75 4.50
C ALA A 2 8.87 -1.95 3.21
N ASP A 3 8.15 -2.54 2.25
CA ASP A 3 7.73 -1.96 0.99
C ASP A 3 6.43 -2.62 0.52
N VAL A 4 5.84 -2.06 -0.53
CA VAL A 4 4.60 -2.54 -1.15
C VAL A 4 4.83 -2.69 -2.64
N ALA A 5 4.34 -3.79 -3.21
CA ALA A 5 4.35 -4.07 -4.65
C ALA A 5 3.00 -4.66 -5.07
N PRO A 6 2.56 -4.45 -6.34
CA PRO A 6 1.38 -5.12 -6.85
C PRO A 6 1.58 -6.65 -6.80
N ALA A 7 0.53 -7.37 -6.42
CA ALA A 7 0.58 -8.82 -6.32
C ALA A 7 0.39 -9.47 -7.70
N THR A 8 1.39 -9.37 -8.58
CA THR A 8 1.35 -9.88 -9.98
C THR A 8 0.97 -11.36 -10.08
N HIS A 9 1.35 -12.17 -9.08
CA HIS A 9 1.02 -13.60 -9.01
C HIS A 9 -0.46 -13.89 -8.70
N ILE A 10 -1.21 -12.89 -8.23
CA ILE A 10 -2.64 -12.97 -7.95
C ILE A 10 -3.41 -12.33 -9.12
N ASP A 11 -2.98 -11.13 -9.52
CA ASP A 11 -3.60 -10.39 -10.62
C ASP A 11 -2.54 -9.68 -11.47
N PRO A 12 -2.08 -10.31 -12.57
CA PRO A 12 -1.10 -9.71 -13.46
C PRO A 12 -1.68 -8.57 -14.29
N THR A 13 -2.99 -8.57 -14.57
CA THR A 13 -3.65 -7.51 -15.34
C THR A 13 -3.69 -6.21 -14.53
N TYR A 14 -4.03 -6.28 -13.25
CA TYR A 14 -3.99 -5.12 -12.37
C TYR A 14 -2.56 -4.58 -12.17
N ALA A 15 -1.57 -5.48 -12.04
CA ALA A 15 -0.16 -5.06 -11.93
C ALA A 15 0.30 -4.27 -13.16
N ALA A 16 -0.06 -4.71 -14.37
CA ALA A 16 0.24 -3.99 -15.60
C ALA A 16 -0.48 -2.63 -15.67
N ALA A 17 -1.78 -2.61 -15.35
CA ALA A 17 -2.55 -1.37 -15.35
C ALA A 17 -2.03 -0.33 -14.34
N LEU A 18 -1.52 -0.79 -13.19
CA LEU A 18 -0.89 0.09 -12.20
C LEU A 18 0.40 0.71 -12.76
N ALA A 19 1.22 -0.07 -13.48
CA ALA A 19 2.41 0.45 -14.14
C ALA A 19 2.05 1.48 -15.23
N ASP A 20 1.07 1.18 -16.08
CA ASP A 20 0.59 2.09 -17.11
C ASP A 20 0.07 3.41 -16.52
N ALA A 21 -0.62 3.35 -15.38
CA ALA A 21 -1.10 4.55 -14.68
C ALA A 21 0.06 5.41 -14.17
N VAL A 22 1.10 4.81 -13.60
CA VAL A 22 2.29 5.53 -13.14
C VAL A 22 3.00 6.22 -14.31
N GLU A 23 3.17 5.52 -15.44
CA GLU A 23 3.75 6.08 -16.67
C GLU A 23 2.89 7.23 -17.25
N ALA A 24 1.57 7.16 -17.08
CA ALA A 24 0.65 8.23 -17.43
C ALA A 24 0.66 9.43 -16.44
N GLY A 25 1.49 9.37 -15.38
CA GLY A 25 1.67 10.44 -14.41
C GLY A 25 0.80 10.34 -13.16
N VAL A 26 0.16 9.20 -12.90
CA VAL A 26 -0.59 8.98 -11.66
C VAL A 26 0.37 8.76 -10.50
N GLU A 27 0.25 9.59 -9.45
CA GLU A 27 1.04 9.42 -8.22
C GLU A 27 0.47 8.27 -7.37
N VAL A 28 1.35 7.34 -6.96
CA VAL A 28 0.99 6.20 -6.11
C VAL A 28 1.75 6.29 -4.80
N LEU A 29 1.00 6.26 -3.70
CA LEU A 29 1.54 6.34 -2.35
C LEU A 29 1.20 5.08 -1.56
N ALA A 30 2.14 4.60 -0.74
CA ALA A 30 1.89 3.57 0.24
C ALA A 30 2.26 4.09 1.64
N TYR A 31 1.38 3.86 2.60
CA TYR A 31 1.62 4.19 4.00
C TYR A 31 1.34 2.97 4.88
N GLY A 32 2.23 2.72 5.83
CA GLY A 32 1.95 1.80 6.92
C GLY A 32 0.89 2.37 7.84
N VAL A 33 0.07 1.50 8.45
CA VAL A 33 -0.93 1.88 9.46
C VAL A 33 -0.54 1.29 10.81
N THR A 34 -0.60 2.10 11.85
CA THR A 34 -0.56 1.61 13.24
C THR A 34 -1.97 1.60 13.82
N VAL A 35 -2.32 0.53 14.53
CA VAL A 35 -3.61 0.40 15.22
C VAL A 35 -3.35 0.38 16.72
N GLU A 36 -4.03 1.24 17.45
CA GLU A 36 -4.00 1.28 18.91
C GLU A 36 -5.10 0.36 19.46
N TRP A 37 -4.72 -0.50 20.41
CA TRP A 37 -5.62 -1.48 21.02
C TRP A 37 -5.75 -1.23 22.51
N GLN A 38 -6.98 -1.29 23.02
CA GLN A 38 -7.26 -1.24 24.45
C GLN A 38 -8.21 -2.37 24.81
N GLN A 39 -7.83 -3.19 25.80
CA GLN A 39 -8.61 -4.34 26.26
C GLN A 39 -9.08 -5.28 25.12
N GLY A 40 -8.24 -5.46 24.09
CA GLY A 40 -8.54 -6.32 22.94
C GLY A 40 -9.44 -5.68 21.87
N VAL A 41 -9.81 -4.40 22.03
CA VAL A 41 -10.64 -3.65 21.07
C VAL A 41 -9.77 -2.60 20.36
N PRO A 42 -9.86 -2.45 19.02
CA PRO A 42 -9.15 -1.39 18.32
C PRO A 42 -9.85 -0.06 18.59
N VAL A 43 -9.11 0.92 19.10
CA VAL A 43 -9.66 2.23 19.50
C VAL A 43 -9.21 3.37 18.61
N ALA A 44 -8.11 3.21 17.87
CA ALA A 44 -7.65 4.18 16.89
C ALA A 44 -6.79 3.52 15.81
N ALA A 45 -6.73 4.17 14.64
CA ALA A 45 -5.80 3.82 13.57
C ALA A 45 -5.18 5.10 13.00
N ARG A 46 -3.89 5.05 12.66
CA ARG A 46 -3.14 6.20 12.15
C ARG A 46 -2.20 5.80 11.03
N LEU A 47 -2.05 6.67 10.03
CA LEU A 47 -0.95 6.55 9.08
C LEU A 47 0.36 6.76 9.84
N ALA A 48 1.30 5.84 9.66
CA ALA A 48 2.54 5.81 10.39
C ALA A 48 3.68 6.43 9.59
N ARG A 49 4.11 5.76 8.52
CA ARG A 49 5.20 6.21 7.65
C ARG A 49 4.91 5.85 6.20
N ALA A 50 5.48 6.65 5.29
CA ALA A 50 5.54 6.28 3.89
C ALA A 50 6.33 4.97 3.73
N LEU A 51 5.88 4.13 2.82
CA LEU A 51 6.54 2.91 2.40
C LEU A 51 6.95 3.05 0.94
N PRO A 52 8.12 2.55 0.53
CA PRO A 52 8.47 2.46 -0.88
C PRO A 52 7.42 1.63 -1.64
N VAL A 53 6.97 2.15 -2.77
CA VAL A 53 6.19 1.40 -3.77
C VAL A 53 7.19 0.84 -4.78
N ARG A 54 7.15 -0.48 -5.02
CA ARG A 54 7.97 -1.16 -6.02
C ARG A 54 7.07 -1.68 -7.14
N GLY A 55 7.49 -1.44 -8.37
CA GLY A 55 6.87 -1.94 -9.61
C GLY A 55 7.92 -2.62 -10.45
#